data_AF-A0A443JA83-F1
#
_entry.id   AF-A0A443JA83-F1
#
_cell.length_a   1.000
_cell.length_b   1.000
_cell.length_c   1.000
_cell.angle_alpha   90.00
_cell.angle_beta   90.00
_cell.angle_gamma   90.00
#
_symmetry.space_group_name_H-M   'P 1'
#
loop_
_entity.id
_entity.type
_entity.pdbx_description
1 polymer ?
#
loop_
_entity_poly.entity_id
_entity_poly.type
_entity_poly.pdbx_seq_one_letter_code
_entity_poly.pdbx_strand_id
1 'polypeptide(L)'
;MERTIERDGGDYRGQPSDPAAKPPAPERAADPVSLSKLWNDYLASRMQIGFVKDGGKRQAPVIKNLRAFLKHHDARKVTKKDLLEWRDHLLNMDGLSAKTVSDIYLSTVRSLFGWAHENERLPENVAATVRQPKPRKVQVRERGYTDAEAVAVLRAFRSHVPKSPRAPAVGRRSIRRKSP
;
A
#
# COMPACT_ATOMS: atom_id res chain seq x y z
N MET A 1 12.22 -62.90 61.04
CA MET A 1 11.56 -62.46 59.79
C MET A 1 10.27 -61.77 60.22
N GLU A 2 10.37 -60.51 60.66
CA GLU A 2 10.29 -59.33 59.77
C GLU A 2 9.01 -59.35 58.94
N ARG A 3 8.09 -58.43 59.26
CA ARG A 3 7.55 -57.39 58.36
C ARG A 3 6.31 -56.76 59.02
N THR A 4 6.39 -55.52 59.53
CA THR A 4 5.99 -54.26 58.84
C THR A 4 4.47 -54.22 58.54
N ILE A 5 3.67 -53.18 58.79
CA ILE A 5 3.89 -51.74 58.96
C ILE A 5 2.84 -51.22 59.95
N GLU A 6 3.33 -50.42 60.88
CA GLU A 6 2.60 -49.56 61.80
C GLU A 6 1.94 -48.40 61.03
N ARG A 7 0.74 -48.05 61.48
CA ARG A 7 -0.07 -46.86 61.14
C ARG A 7 0.71 -45.66 60.59
N ASP A 8 0.12 -44.95 59.63
CA ASP A 8 -0.07 -43.51 59.80
C ASP A 8 -1.22 -42.98 58.94
N GLY A 9 -2.12 -42.25 59.59
CA GLY A 9 -3.29 -41.66 58.97
C GLY A 9 -2.85 -40.45 58.15
N GLY A 10 -2.88 -40.59 56.84
CA GLY A 10 -2.64 -39.46 55.93
C GLY A 10 -3.70 -38.38 56.14
N ASP A 11 -3.31 -37.30 56.80
CA ASP A 11 -4.07 -36.06 56.86
C ASP A 11 -4.07 -35.43 55.45
N TYR A 12 -5.16 -35.63 54.70
CA TYR A 12 -5.37 -35.07 53.36
C TYR A 12 -5.74 -33.58 53.42
N ARG A 13 -5.09 -32.81 54.29
CA ARG A 13 -5.15 -31.33 54.33
C ARG A 13 -3.90 -30.69 53.75
N GLY A 14 -3.14 -31.44 52.96
CA GLY A 14 -2.13 -30.89 52.07
C GLY A 14 -2.81 -30.13 50.93
N GLN A 15 -3.04 -28.84 51.14
CA GLN A 15 -3.19 -27.89 50.04
C GLN A 15 -1.95 -28.08 49.15
N PRO A 16 -2.08 -28.30 47.83
CA PRO A 16 -0.93 -28.28 46.95
C PRO A 16 -0.37 -26.85 47.00
N SER A 17 0.65 -26.61 47.82
CA SER A 17 1.52 -25.45 47.67
C SER A 17 2.45 -25.71 46.49
N ASP A 18 1.84 -25.86 45.31
CA ASP A 18 2.55 -25.60 44.08
C ASP A 18 2.72 -24.07 44.03
N PRO A 19 3.97 -23.56 44.08
CA PRO A 19 4.19 -22.13 43.97
C PRO A 19 3.63 -21.70 42.61
N ALA A 20 2.58 -20.88 42.69
CA ALA A 20 1.88 -20.21 41.61
C ALA A 20 2.64 -20.28 40.28
N ALA A 21 2.10 -21.02 39.32
CA ALA A 21 2.40 -20.80 37.92
C ALA A 21 2.11 -19.32 37.65
N LYS A 22 3.17 -18.51 37.73
CA LYS A 22 3.12 -17.09 37.41
C LYS A 22 2.56 -17.05 35.99
N PRO A 23 1.40 -16.43 35.73
CA PRO A 23 0.97 -16.22 34.36
C PRO A 23 2.15 -15.57 33.64
N PRO A 24 2.52 -16.02 32.42
CA PRO A 24 3.63 -15.41 31.70
C PRO A 24 3.39 -13.91 31.74
N ALA A 25 4.38 -13.17 32.25
CA ALA A 25 4.29 -11.72 32.33
C ALA A 25 3.77 -11.22 30.98
N PRO A 26 2.76 -10.33 30.93
CA PRO A 26 2.26 -9.84 29.66
C PRO A 26 3.47 -9.33 28.90
N GLU A 27 3.84 -10.06 27.86
CA GLU A 27 5.01 -9.80 27.05
C GLU A 27 4.86 -8.35 26.63
N ARG A 28 5.74 -7.48 27.12
CA ARG A 28 5.60 -6.02 26.95
C ARG A 28 5.29 -5.79 25.49
N ALA A 29 4.04 -5.42 25.20
CA ALA A 29 3.58 -5.27 23.84
C ALA A 29 4.48 -4.22 23.20
N ALA A 30 5.42 -4.67 22.37
CA ALA A 30 6.46 -3.80 21.85
C ALA A 30 5.79 -2.62 21.14
N ASP A 31 6.31 -1.41 21.33
CA ASP A 31 5.61 -0.18 20.96
C ASP A 31 5.06 -0.24 19.52
N PRO A 32 3.78 0.09 19.30
CA PRO A 32 3.13 -0.08 18.00
C PRO A 32 3.86 0.73 16.93
N VAL A 33 4.25 0.07 15.84
CA VAL A 33 4.95 0.74 14.75
C VAL A 33 3.92 1.37 13.84
N SER A 34 3.66 2.67 14.05
CA SER A 34 2.70 3.41 13.24
C SER A 34 3.10 3.43 11.76
N LEU A 35 2.24 2.92 10.87
CA LEU A 35 2.41 2.90 9.41
C LEU A 35 2.65 4.31 8.85
N SER A 36 2.01 5.34 9.42
CA SER A 36 2.22 6.74 9.00
C SER A 36 3.62 7.22 9.32
N LYS A 37 4.10 6.92 10.54
CA LYS A 37 5.45 7.29 10.97
C LYS A 37 6.49 6.53 10.15
N LEU A 38 6.28 5.23 9.94
CA LEU A 38 7.13 4.39 9.11
C LEU A 38 7.24 4.92 7.68
N TRP A 39 6.13 5.36 7.10
CA TRP A 39 6.12 5.96 5.77
C TRP A 39 6.90 7.28 5.70
N ASN A 40 6.72 8.16 6.68
CA ASN A 40 7.46 9.43 6.73
C ASN A 40 8.96 9.20 6.89
N ASP A 41 9.36 8.28 7.77
CA ASP A 41 10.77 7.94 7.99
C ASP A 41 11.39 7.32 6.72
N TYR A 42 10.63 6.47 6.01
CA TYR A 42 11.02 5.93 4.72
C TYR A 42 11.20 7.03 3.65
N LEU A 43 10.30 8.01 3.60
CA LEU A 43 10.46 9.12 2.66
C LEU A 43 11.69 9.95 2.97
N ALA A 44 11.93 10.25 4.25
CA ALA A 44 13.12 10.99 4.67
C ALA A 44 14.41 10.27 4.24
N SER A 45 14.51 8.96 4.46
CA SER A 45 15.70 8.18 4.06
C SER A 45 15.87 8.14 2.54
N ARG A 46 14.79 7.96 1.77
CA ARG A 46 14.86 7.90 0.30
C ARG A 46 15.13 9.25 -0.37
N MET A 47 14.72 10.35 0.28
CA MET A 47 15.03 11.71 -0.18
C MET A 47 16.50 12.05 0.06
N GLN A 48 17.10 11.64 1.18
CA GLN A 48 18.53 11.83 1.45
C GLN A 48 19.41 11.20 0.38
N ILE A 49 19.02 10.03 -0.14
CA ILE A 49 19.78 9.28 -1.16
C ILE A 49 19.42 9.78 -2.60
N GLY A 50 18.50 10.74 -2.75
CA GLY A 50 18.14 11.32 -4.05
C GLY A 50 17.27 10.43 -4.96
N PHE A 51 16.80 9.28 -4.47
CA PHE A 51 15.98 8.34 -5.24
C PHE A 51 14.54 8.83 -5.49
N VAL A 52 14.03 9.72 -4.64
CA VAL A 52 12.63 10.17 -4.68
C VAL A 52 12.59 11.70 -4.77
N LYS A 53 12.70 12.23 -5.99
CA LYS A 53 12.62 13.68 -6.25
C LYS A 53 11.20 14.24 -6.05
N ASP A 54 10.18 13.41 -6.27
CA ASP A 54 8.77 13.83 -6.17
C ASP A 54 8.17 13.68 -4.75
N GLY A 55 8.99 13.43 -3.73
CA GLY A 55 8.53 13.25 -2.34
C GLY A 55 7.51 12.12 -2.14
N GLY A 56 7.47 11.13 -3.04
CA GLY A 56 6.57 9.99 -2.94
C GLY A 56 5.11 10.30 -3.24
N LYS A 57 4.80 11.40 -3.95
CA LYS A 57 3.43 11.83 -4.29
C LYS A 57 2.57 10.72 -4.91
N ARG A 58 3.16 9.86 -5.73
CA ARG A 58 2.47 8.73 -6.38
C ARG A 58 2.15 7.59 -5.40
N GLN A 59 2.99 7.41 -4.39
CA GLN A 59 2.93 6.32 -3.41
C GLN A 59 2.13 6.70 -2.16
N ALA A 60 2.04 7.99 -1.81
CA ALA A 60 1.30 8.46 -0.65
C ALA A 60 -0.18 8.02 -0.64
N PRO A 61 -0.93 8.07 -1.77
CA PRO A 61 -2.30 7.55 -1.83
C PRO A 61 -2.40 6.05 -1.55
N VAL A 62 -1.37 5.27 -1.92
CA VAL A 62 -1.31 3.82 -1.69
C VAL A 62 -1.29 3.54 -0.19
N ILE A 63 -0.44 4.23 0.57
CA ILE A 63 -0.34 4.04 2.02
C ILE A 63 -1.63 4.49 2.72
N LYS A 64 -2.25 5.57 2.24
CA LYS A 64 -3.56 6.00 2.75
C LYS A 64 -4.63 4.95 2.50
N ASN A 65 -4.68 4.37 1.30
CA ASN A 65 -5.63 3.31 0.96
C ASN A 65 -5.40 2.05 1.80
N LEU A 66 -4.15 1.61 1.96
CA LEU A 66 -3.81 0.47 2.82
C LEU A 66 -4.27 0.68 4.28
N ARG A 67 -4.02 1.86 4.84
CA ARG A 67 -4.48 2.22 6.19
C ARG A 67 -6.00 2.21 6.32
N ALA A 68 -6.71 2.67 5.29
CA ALA A 68 -8.16 2.65 5.26
C ALA A 68 -8.72 1.22 5.22
N PHE A 69 -8.08 0.33 4.47
CA PHE A 69 -8.46 -1.08 4.39
C PHE A 69 -8.20 -1.84 5.69
N LEU A 70 -7.00 -1.71 6.27
CA LEU A 70 -6.60 -2.44 7.48
C LEU A 70 -7.36 -1.99 8.73
N LYS A 71 -7.88 -0.75 8.76
CA LYS A 71 -8.56 -0.13 9.92
C LYS A 71 -7.71 -0.04 11.20
N HIS A 72 -6.46 -0.49 11.17
CA HIS A 72 -5.45 -0.29 12.21
C HIS A 72 -4.25 0.48 11.66
N HIS A 73 -3.39 0.94 12.56
CA HIS A 73 -2.21 1.73 12.22
C HIS A 73 -0.90 1.02 12.53
N ASP A 74 -0.95 -0.14 13.16
CA ASP A 74 0.23 -0.90 13.53
C ASP A 74 0.73 -1.77 12.38
N ALA A 75 1.97 -1.54 11.96
CA ALA A 75 2.64 -2.29 10.89
C ALA A 75 3.03 -3.71 11.33
N ARG A 76 3.21 -3.97 12.64
CA ARG A 76 3.56 -5.31 13.15
C ARG A 76 2.39 -6.28 13.13
N LYS A 77 1.17 -5.76 13.15
CA LYS A 77 -0.07 -6.56 13.07
C LYS A 77 -0.45 -6.95 11.65
N VAL A 78 0.21 -6.36 10.65
CA VAL A 78 -0.09 -6.67 9.24
C VAL A 78 0.36 -8.09 8.95
N THR A 79 -0.58 -8.93 8.54
CA THR A 79 -0.29 -10.29 8.13
C THR A 79 -0.22 -10.40 6.61
N LYS A 80 0.38 -11.49 6.12
CA LYS A 80 0.36 -11.81 4.69
C LYS A 80 -1.07 -11.97 4.16
N LYS A 81 -1.99 -12.48 4.97
CA LYS A 81 -3.40 -12.65 4.61
C LYS A 81 -4.07 -11.31 4.35
N ASP A 82 -3.86 -10.33 5.24
CA ASP A 82 -4.43 -8.98 5.06
C ASP A 82 -3.95 -8.32 3.77
N LEU A 83 -2.67 -8.53 3.39
CA LEU A 83 -2.14 -8.00 2.13
C LEU A 83 -2.70 -8.70 0.89
N LEU A 84 -3.03 -9.98 0.97
CA LEU A 84 -3.70 -10.72 -0.12
C LEU A 84 -5.17 -10.30 -0.25
N GLU A 85 -5.88 -10.15 0.86
CA GLU A 85 -7.26 -9.65 0.88
C GLU A 85 -7.32 -8.21 0.37
N TRP A 86 -6.36 -7.37 0.77
CA TRP A 86 -6.23 -6.01 0.25
C TRP A 86 -5.99 -6.00 -1.26
N ARG A 87 -5.09 -6.86 -1.77
CA ARG A 87 -4.87 -7.02 -3.21
C ARG A 87 -6.16 -7.38 -3.93
N ASP A 88 -6.92 -8.34 -3.40
CA ASP A 88 -8.15 -8.80 -4.02
C ASP A 88 -9.25 -7.72 -3.95
N HIS A 89 -9.31 -6.95 -2.87
CA HIS A 89 -10.16 -5.77 -2.75
C HIS A 89 -9.83 -4.72 -3.83
N LEU A 90 -8.55 -4.41 -4.05
CA LEU A 90 -8.12 -3.45 -5.07
C LEU A 90 -8.55 -3.88 -6.49
N LEU A 91 -8.51 -5.19 -6.77
CA LEU A 91 -8.89 -5.74 -8.08
C LEU A 91 -10.41 -5.78 -8.27
N ASN A 92 -11.13 -6.27 -7.26
CA ASN A 92 -12.54 -6.59 -7.38
C ASN A 92 -13.46 -5.41 -7.03
N MET A 93 -13.09 -4.62 -6.02
CA MET A 93 -13.93 -3.52 -5.52
C MET A 93 -13.53 -2.18 -6.14
N ASP A 94 -12.23 -1.87 -6.15
CA ASP A 94 -11.74 -0.60 -6.73
C ASP A 94 -11.58 -0.66 -8.26
N GLY A 95 -11.73 -1.84 -8.86
CA GLY A 95 -11.65 -2.05 -10.31
C GLY A 95 -10.27 -1.71 -10.91
N LEU A 96 -9.21 -1.76 -10.10
CA LEU A 96 -7.87 -1.40 -10.55
C LEU A 96 -7.27 -2.50 -11.44
N SER A 97 -6.54 -2.09 -12.48
CA SER A 97 -5.86 -3.08 -13.32
C SER A 97 -4.79 -3.85 -12.55
N ALA A 98 -4.61 -5.14 -12.87
CA ALA A 98 -3.55 -5.97 -12.30
C ALA A 98 -2.15 -5.36 -12.45
N LYS A 99 -1.92 -4.60 -13.53
CA LYS A 99 -0.69 -3.83 -13.73
C LYS A 99 -0.53 -2.75 -12.67
N THR A 100 -1.56 -1.95 -12.41
CA THR A 100 -1.53 -0.87 -11.43
C THR A 100 -1.29 -1.42 -10.02
N VAL A 101 -2.01 -2.47 -9.65
CA VAL A 101 -1.87 -3.14 -8.35
C VAL A 101 -0.46 -3.68 -8.17
N SER A 102 0.09 -4.37 -9.18
CA SER A 102 1.46 -4.90 -9.11
C SER A 102 2.54 -3.81 -9.13
N ASP A 103 2.46 -2.87 -10.07
CA ASP A 103 3.56 -1.94 -10.37
C ASP A 103 3.62 -0.76 -9.40
N ILE A 104 2.50 -0.41 -8.76
CA ILE A 104 2.42 0.75 -7.84
C ILE A 104 2.07 0.30 -6.42
N TYR A 105 0.97 -0.43 -6.23
CA TYR A 105 0.44 -0.67 -4.88
C TYR A 105 1.32 -1.67 -4.12
N LEU A 106 1.41 -2.90 -4.63
CA LEU A 106 2.22 -3.97 -4.03
C LEU A 106 3.71 -3.64 -4.06
N SER A 107 4.19 -2.96 -5.09
CA SER A 107 5.60 -2.54 -5.16
C SER A 107 5.94 -1.55 -4.04
N THR A 108 5.08 -0.57 -3.77
CA THR A 108 5.26 0.42 -2.69
C THR A 108 5.31 -0.26 -1.33
N VAL A 109 4.35 -1.14 -1.04
CA VAL A 109 4.29 -1.83 0.26
C VAL A 109 5.49 -2.75 0.46
N ARG A 110 5.90 -3.50 -0.57
CA ARG A 110 7.10 -4.34 -0.53
C ARG A 110 8.36 -3.53 -0.27
N SER A 111 8.52 -2.38 -0.92
CA SER A 111 9.67 -1.50 -0.70
C SER A 111 9.67 -0.92 0.72
N LEU A 112 8.50 -0.50 1.23
CA LEU A 112 8.37 0.03 2.58
C LEU A 112 8.70 -1.04 3.65
N PHE A 113 8.12 -2.23 3.54
CA PHE A 113 8.33 -3.32 4.50
C PHE A 113 9.73 -3.92 4.39
N GLY A 114 10.30 -3.97 3.17
CA GLY A 114 11.69 -4.35 2.97
C GLY A 114 12.65 -3.41 3.68
N TRP A 115 12.51 -2.10 3.45
CA TRP A 115 13.31 -1.10 4.16
C TRP A 115 13.11 -1.16 5.68
N ALA A 116 11.86 -1.33 6.14
CA ALA A 116 11.56 -1.43 7.56
C ALA A 116 12.22 -2.65 8.22
N HIS A 117 12.25 -3.79 7.53
CA HIS A 117 12.93 -4.99 8.00
C HIS A 117 14.46 -4.82 7.98
N GLU A 118 15.02 -4.26 6.91
CA GLU A 118 16.47 -3.96 6.81
C GLU A 118 16.97 -2.99 7.89
N ASN A 119 16.10 -2.12 8.39
CA ASN A 119 16.42 -1.15 9.45
C ASN A 119 15.94 -1.62 10.84
N GLU A 120 15.69 -2.91 11.01
CA GLU A 120 15.28 -3.56 12.28
C GLU A 120 14.00 -2.95 12.92
N ARG A 121 13.18 -2.28 12.12
CA ARG A 121 11.90 -1.69 12.59
C ARG A 121 10.78 -2.71 12.63
N LEU A 122 10.84 -3.70 11.74
CA LEU A 122 9.93 -4.84 11.69
C LEU A 122 10.73 -6.13 11.84
N PRO A 123 10.24 -7.10 12.64
CA PRO A 123 10.92 -8.38 12.83
C PRO A 123 10.91 -9.25 11.57
N GLU A 124 9.85 -9.15 10.75
CA GLU A 124 9.70 -9.94 9.53
C GLU A 124 9.10 -9.10 8.40
N ASN A 125 9.51 -9.38 7.15
CA ASN A 125 8.92 -8.80 5.95
C ASN A 125 7.81 -9.67 5.35
N VAL A 126 6.58 -9.50 5.86
CA VAL A 126 5.38 -10.22 5.37
C VAL A 126 5.01 -9.89 3.92
N ALA A 127 5.45 -8.75 3.40
CA ALA A 127 5.09 -8.28 2.05
C ALA A 127 5.95 -8.90 0.95
N ALA A 128 7.11 -9.47 1.27
CA ALA A 128 8.11 -9.93 0.29
C ALA A 128 7.55 -10.89 -0.76
N THR A 129 6.68 -11.81 -0.32
CA THR A 129 6.09 -12.87 -1.15
C THR A 129 4.75 -12.50 -1.79
N VAL A 130 4.16 -11.35 -1.43
CA VAL A 130 2.87 -10.93 -1.97
C VAL A 130 3.06 -10.33 -3.35
N ARG A 131 2.57 -11.04 -4.37
CA ARG A 131 2.66 -10.63 -5.77
C ARG A 131 1.34 -10.82 -6.50
N GLN A 132 1.10 -9.97 -7.49
CA GLN A 132 0.00 -10.11 -8.43
C GLN A 132 0.59 -10.49 -9.79
N PRO A 133 0.28 -11.69 -10.34
CA PRO A 133 0.64 -11.99 -11.72
C PRO A 133 -0.05 -11.00 -12.65
N LYS A 134 0.72 -10.48 -13.61
CA LYS A 134 0.22 -9.58 -14.65
C LYS A 134 0.47 -10.20 -16.01
N PRO A 135 -0.52 -10.18 -16.93
CA PRO A 135 -0.30 -10.63 -18.29
C PRO A 135 0.78 -9.76 -18.93
N ARG A 136 1.78 -10.39 -19.57
CA ARG A 136 2.78 -9.66 -20.35
C ARG A 136 2.05 -9.06 -21.55
N LYS A 137 2.16 -7.74 -21.73
CA LYS A 137 1.67 -7.11 -22.96
C LYS A 137 2.54 -7.61 -24.11
N VAL A 138 1.92 -8.32 -25.04
CA VAL A 138 2.55 -8.67 -26.32
C VAL A 138 2.66 -7.36 -27.11
N GLN A 139 3.89 -7.01 -27.47
CA GLN A 139 4.15 -5.82 -28.26
C GLN A 139 3.87 -6.16 -29.72
N VAL A 140 2.73 -5.70 -30.23
CA VAL A 140 2.25 -6.03 -31.60
C VAL A 140 2.90 -5.13 -32.66
N ARG A 141 3.43 -3.96 -32.28
CA ARG A 141 4.16 -3.06 -33.17
C ARG A 141 5.33 -2.40 -32.46
N GLU A 142 6.28 -1.91 -33.25
CA GLU A 142 7.40 -1.12 -32.75
C GLU A 142 6.92 0.15 -32.02
N ARG A 143 7.76 0.64 -31.10
CA ARG A 143 7.41 1.80 -30.25
C ARG A 143 7.52 3.12 -31.01
N GLY A 144 8.29 3.15 -32.11
CA GLY A 144 8.50 4.31 -32.96
C GLY A 144 7.44 4.46 -34.05
N TYR A 145 7.40 5.63 -34.66
CA TYR A 145 6.72 5.82 -35.94
C TYR A 145 7.53 5.12 -37.03
N THR A 146 6.84 4.42 -37.92
CA THR A 146 7.43 4.04 -39.21
C THR A 146 7.72 5.29 -40.03
N ASP A 147 8.65 5.22 -40.98
CA ASP A 147 8.98 6.36 -41.85
C ASP A 147 7.73 6.92 -42.56
N ALA A 148 6.82 6.04 -42.98
CA ALA A 148 5.56 6.42 -43.60
C ALA A 148 4.64 7.21 -42.64
N GLU A 149 4.49 6.75 -41.39
CA GLU A 149 3.73 7.46 -40.36
C GLU A 149 4.40 8.80 -39.99
N ALA A 150 5.73 8.83 -39.89
CA ALA A 150 6.47 10.05 -39.59
C ALA A 150 6.28 11.12 -40.69
N VAL A 151 6.41 10.72 -41.96
CA VAL A 151 6.13 11.60 -43.11
C VAL A 151 4.68 12.09 -43.10
N ALA A 152 3.73 11.22 -42.77
CA ALA A 152 2.31 11.60 -42.67
C ALA A 152 2.07 12.64 -41.57
N VAL A 153 2.64 12.45 -40.37
CA VAL A 153 2.54 13.39 -39.25
C VAL A 153 3.18 14.73 -39.60
N LEU A 154 4.37 14.73 -40.22
CA LEU A 154 5.06 15.96 -40.62
C LEU A 154 4.29 16.74 -41.68
N ARG A 155 3.68 16.06 -42.66
CA ARG A 155 2.79 16.68 -43.65
C ARG A 155 1.57 17.31 -42.99
N ALA A 156 0.91 16.57 -42.08
CA ALA A 156 -0.26 17.05 -41.36
C ALA A 156 0.06 18.27 -40.47
N PHE A 157 1.23 18.28 -39.83
CA PHE A 157 1.71 19.43 -39.06
C PHE A 157 1.92 20.65 -39.97
N ARG A 158 2.55 20.47 -41.13
CA ARG A 158 2.81 21.57 -42.08
C ARG A 158 1.53 22.18 -42.66
N SER A 159 0.48 21.39 -42.86
CA SER A 159 -0.83 21.86 -43.35
C SER A 159 -1.79 22.27 -42.25
N HIS A 160 -1.35 22.30 -40.98
CA HIS A 160 -2.23 22.60 -39.86
C HIS A 160 -2.65 24.08 -39.86
N VAL A 161 -3.94 24.33 -40.06
CA VAL A 161 -4.53 25.66 -39.87
C VAL A 161 -5.18 25.70 -38.48
N PRO A 162 -4.80 26.64 -37.59
CA PRO A 162 -5.38 26.75 -36.27
C PRO A 162 -6.88 26.99 -36.39
N LYS A 163 -7.65 26.25 -35.59
CA LYS A 163 -9.10 26.42 -35.55
C LYS A 163 -9.39 27.83 -35.04
N SER A 164 -10.05 28.66 -35.86
CA SER A 164 -10.39 30.05 -35.51
C SER A 164 -11.01 30.10 -34.11
N PRO A 165 -10.63 31.07 -33.25
CA PRO A 165 -11.28 31.23 -31.96
C PRO A 165 -12.78 31.35 -32.17
N ARG A 166 -13.55 30.54 -31.46
CA ARG A 166 -15.01 30.67 -31.41
C ARG A 166 -15.30 32.07 -30.87
N ALA A 167 -15.79 32.96 -31.72
CA ALA A 167 -16.17 34.31 -31.32
C ALA A 167 -17.13 34.22 -30.11
N PRO A 168 -16.92 35.01 -29.04
CA PRO A 168 -17.87 35.06 -27.94
C PRO A 168 -19.21 35.55 -28.49
N ALA A 169 -20.30 34.89 -28.11
CA ALA A 169 -21.63 35.27 -28.51
C ALA A 169 -21.94 36.68 -28.00
N VAL A 170 -21.75 37.70 -28.83
CA VAL A 170 -22.23 39.06 -28.58
C VAL A 170 -23.75 38.99 -28.62
N GLY A 171 -24.36 38.97 -27.44
CA GLY A 171 -25.80 39.06 -27.28
C GLY A 171 -26.31 40.35 -27.94
N ARG A 172 -27.13 40.20 -28.97
CA ARG A 172 -27.90 41.31 -29.55
C ARG A 172 -28.90 41.80 -28.48
N ARG A 173 -28.51 42.82 -27.71
CA ARG A 173 -29.46 43.57 -26.87
C ARG A 173 -30.20 44.54 -27.78
N SER A 174 -31.40 44.15 -28.20
CA SER A 174 -32.35 45.00 -28.90
C SER A 174 -32.76 46.15 -27.96
N ILE A 175 -32.17 47.33 -28.12
CA ILE A 175 -32.63 48.55 -27.44
C ILE A 175 -33.88 49.02 -28.18
N ARG A 176 -35.05 48.68 -27.64
CA ARG A 176 -36.34 49.22 -28.07
C ARG A 176 -36.42 50.67 -27.60
N ARG A 177 -36.04 51.63 -28.44
CA ARG A 177 -36.31 53.06 -28.19
C ARG A 177 -37.82 53.28 -28.22
N LYS A 178 -38.39 53.74 -27.11
CA LYS A 178 -39.76 54.26 -27.04
C LYS A 178 -39.68 55.74 -27.42
N SER A 179 -40.27 56.13 -28.54
CA SER A 179 -40.49 57.55 -28.89
C SER A 179 -41.71 58.10 -28.15
N PRO A 180 -41.76 59.42 -27.88
CA PRO A 180 -42.81 60.09 -27.13
C PRO A 180 -44.19 60.02 -27.80
#